data_AF-A0A7S1RD75-F1
#
_entry.id   AF-A0A7S1RD75-F1
#
_cell.length_a   1.000
_cell.length_b   1.000
_cell.length_c   1.000
_cell.angle_alpha   90.00
_cell.angle_beta   90.00
_cell.angle_gamma   90.00
#
_symmetry.space_group_name_H-M   'P 1'
#
loop_
_entity.id
_entity.type
_entity.pdbx_description
1 polymer ?
#
loop_
_entity_poly.entity_id
_entity_poly.type
_entity_poly.pdbx_seq_one_letter_code
_entity_poly.pdbx_strand_id
1 'polypeptide(L)'
;MSASVPAPGATGSGTTVGPVLEEQVYKTGLLALQNAVGTENLLEFPKRGNGTTVLLRQGFFEKMLGGDLDMQSFPAADLIAAQADIRHLSLAQLLFIRCGNLEFN
;
A
#
# COMPACT_ATOMS: atom_id res chain seq x y z
N MET A 1 -19.18 44.13 23.28
CA MET A 1 -19.70 43.34 22.15
C MET A 1 -18.51 42.84 21.36
N SER A 2 -17.99 41.65 21.70
CA SER A 2 -16.84 41.05 21.00
C SER A 2 -17.36 39.90 20.16
N ALA A 3 -17.22 40.02 18.84
CA ALA A 3 -17.46 38.92 17.91
C ALA A 3 -16.25 37.99 17.94
N SER A 4 -16.48 36.72 18.28
CA SER A 4 -15.48 35.66 18.20
C SER A 4 -15.18 35.36 16.74
N VAL A 5 -13.93 35.54 16.32
CA VAL A 5 -13.42 35.07 15.04
C VAL A 5 -13.27 33.54 15.14
N PRO A 6 -13.82 32.74 14.20
CA PRO A 6 -13.60 31.30 14.19
C PRO A 6 -12.18 30.98 13.71
N ALA A 7 -11.52 30.04 14.39
CA ALA A 7 -10.19 29.56 14.06
C ALA A 7 -10.19 28.79 12.72
N PRO A 8 -9.13 28.89 11.89
CA PRO A 8 -8.99 28.09 10.69
C PRO A 8 -8.48 26.69 11.08
N GLY A 9 -9.36 25.69 11.04
CA GLY A 9 -8.96 24.32 11.36
C GLY A 9 -10.04 23.24 11.31
N ALA A 10 -11.23 23.50 10.76
CA ALA A 10 -12.28 22.48 10.63
C ALA A 10 -12.28 21.85 9.23
N THR A 11 -11.34 20.93 8.98
CA THR A 11 -11.44 19.97 7.87
C THR A 11 -11.39 18.57 8.43
N GLY A 12 -12.56 17.95 8.57
CA GLY A 12 -12.70 16.58 9.04
C GLY A 12 -14.14 16.06 8.91
N SER A 13 -14.85 16.45 7.86
CA SER A 13 -16.11 15.79 7.51
C SER A 13 -15.77 14.56 6.67
N GLY A 14 -15.53 13.42 7.31
CA GLY A 14 -15.32 12.16 6.61
C GLY A 14 -16.52 11.84 5.71
N THR A 15 -16.28 11.54 4.45
CA THR A 15 -17.30 11.08 3.51
C THR A 15 -17.88 9.76 4.00
N THR A 16 -19.19 9.56 3.85
CA THR A 16 -19.89 8.33 4.26
C THR A 16 -20.45 7.59 3.05
N VAL A 17 -20.48 6.26 3.14
CA VAL A 17 -21.20 5.38 2.23
C VAL A 17 -22.33 4.75 3.03
N GLY A 18 -23.51 5.37 2.97
CA GLY A 18 -24.63 5.01 3.85
C GLY A 18 -24.33 5.36 5.32
N PRO A 19 -24.53 4.44 6.28
CA PRO A 19 -24.26 4.70 7.69
C PRO A 19 -22.77 4.54 8.07
N VAL A 20 -21.91 4.13 7.15
CA VAL A 20 -20.51 3.77 7.41
C VAL A 20 -19.58 4.83 6.82
N LEU A 21 -18.46 5.11 7.48
CA LEU A 21 -17.41 5.98 6.92
C LEU A 21 -16.83 5.33 5.67
N GLU A 22 -16.62 6.12 4.61
CA GLU A 22 -16.04 5.64 3.36
C GLU A 22 -14.69 4.95 3.58
N GLU A 23 -13.88 5.50 4.49
CA GLU A 23 -12.60 4.94 4.91
C GLU A 23 -12.73 3.52 5.48
N GLN A 24 -13.74 3.27 6.33
CA GLN A 24 -14.00 1.94 6.88
C GLN A 24 -14.43 0.97 5.78
N VAL A 25 -15.27 1.41 4.84
CA VAL A 25 -15.68 0.60 3.68
C VAL A 25 -14.47 0.27 2.81
N TYR A 26 -13.60 1.25 2.54
CA TYR A 26 -12.39 1.07 1.76
C TYR A 26 -11.42 0.08 2.41
N LYS A 27 -11.12 0.27 3.71
CA LYS A 27 -10.25 -0.63 4.48
C LYS A 27 -10.80 -2.05 4.52
N THR A 28 -12.08 -2.20 4.85
CA THR A 28 -12.75 -3.52 4.92
C THR A 28 -12.76 -4.19 3.55
N GLY A 29 -13.04 -3.42 2.48
CA GLY A 29 -13.04 -3.92 1.11
C GLY A 29 -11.67 -4.40 0.65
N LEU A 30 -10.60 -3.65 0.94
CA LEU A 30 -9.24 -4.06 0.61
C LEU A 30 -8.79 -5.32 1.35
N LEU A 31 -9.08 -5.43 2.64
CA LEU A 31 -8.76 -6.62 3.43
C LEU A 31 -9.56 -7.84 2.95
N ALA A 32 -10.85 -7.66 2.64
CA ALA A 32 -11.67 -8.71 2.06
C ALA A 32 -11.14 -9.16 0.69
N LEU A 33 -10.70 -8.21 -0.15
CA LEU A 33 -10.11 -8.50 -1.45
C LEU A 33 -8.78 -9.25 -1.32
N GLN A 34 -7.92 -8.83 -0.38
CA GLN A 34 -6.67 -9.54 -0.08
C GLN A 34 -6.94 -10.99 0.35
N ASN A 35 -7.90 -11.20 1.25
CA ASN A 35 -8.28 -12.54 1.70
C ASN A 35 -8.83 -13.41 0.56
N ALA A 36 -9.58 -12.83 -0.37
CA ALA A 36 -10.12 -13.54 -1.52
C ALA A 36 -9.06 -13.90 -2.58
N VAL A 37 -8.07 -13.02 -2.79
CA VAL A 37 -6.95 -13.26 -3.72
C VAL A 37 -5.92 -14.21 -3.13
N GLY A 38 -5.73 -14.17 -1.81
CA GLY A 38 -4.72 -14.95 -1.10
C GLY A 38 -3.36 -14.27 -1.04
N THR A 39 -2.46 -14.88 -0.28
CA THR A 39 -1.07 -14.42 -0.06
C THR A 39 -0.04 -15.51 -0.43
N GLU A 40 -0.47 -16.46 -1.25
CA GLU A 40 0.38 -17.50 -1.81
C GLU A 40 1.39 -16.86 -2.78
N ASN A 41 2.60 -17.41 -2.87
CA ASN A 41 3.60 -17.06 -3.90
C ASN A 41 4.01 -15.58 -3.95
N LEU A 42 3.92 -14.83 -2.82
CA LEU A 42 4.33 -13.43 -2.76
C LEU A 42 5.81 -13.21 -3.12
N LEU A 43 6.66 -14.22 -2.94
CA LEU A 43 8.09 -14.17 -3.28
C LEU A 43 8.40 -14.71 -4.68
N GLU A 44 7.38 -15.01 -5.49
CA GLU A 44 7.56 -15.37 -6.90
C GLU A 44 7.50 -14.11 -7.78
N PHE A 45 8.58 -13.88 -8.53
CA PHE A 45 8.73 -12.70 -9.39
C PHE A 45 8.85 -13.09 -10.86
N PRO A 46 8.35 -12.24 -11.79
CA PRO A 46 8.44 -12.51 -13.21
C PRO A 46 9.90 -12.56 -13.67
N LYS A 47 10.20 -13.59 -14.48
CA LYS A 47 11.49 -13.79 -15.14
C LYS A 47 11.33 -13.61 -16.64
N ARG A 48 12.39 -13.12 -17.29
CA ARG A 48 12.52 -13.05 -18.74
C ARG A 48 12.74 -14.46 -19.31
N GLY A 49 12.57 -14.63 -20.62
CA GLY A 49 12.76 -15.94 -21.28
C GLY A 49 14.16 -16.54 -21.13
N ASN A 50 15.16 -15.73 -20.79
CA ASN A 50 16.53 -16.16 -20.46
C ASN A 50 16.75 -16.44 -18.96
N GLY A 51 15.70 -16.40 -18.13
CA GLY A 51 15.77 -16.66 -16.70
C GLY A 51 16.17 -15.46 -15.82
N THR A 52 16.53 -14.31 -16.39
CA THR A 52 16.88 -13.13 -15.59
C THR A 52 15.64 -12.43 -15.02
N THR A 53 15.80 -11.71 -13.92
CA THR A 53 14.69 -11.01 -13.24
C THR A 53 14.16 -9.88 -14.14
N VAL A 54 12.84 -9.70 -14.16
CA VAL A 54 12.23 -8.53 -14.82
C VAL A 54 12.44 -7.28 -13.97
N LEU A 55 12.34 -7.43 -12.65
CA LEU A 55 12.51 -6.36 -11.68
C LEU A 55 13.97 -5.98 -11.55
N LEU A 56 14.23 -4.67 -11.53
CA LEU A 56 15.55 -4.11 -11.28
C LEU A 56 15.91 -4.14 -9.78
N ARG A 57 14.91 -3.97 -8.92
CA ARG A 57 15.02 -3.94 -7.46
C ARG A 57 14.29 -5.11 -6.81
N GLN A 58 14.42 -6.32 -7.35
CA GLN A 58 13.74 -7.51 -6.80
C GLN A 58 14.03 -7.71 -5.30
N GLY A 59 15.29 -7.61 -4.87
CA GLY A 59 15.67 -7.79 -3.47
C GLY A 59 15.05 -6.78 -2.50
N PHE A 60 14.59 -5.62 -2.99
CA PHE A 60 13.80 -4.68 -2.19
C PHE A 60 12.42 -5.26 -1.89
N PHE A 61 11.74 -5.79 -2.91
CA PHE A 61 10.42 -6.41 -2.74
C PHE A 61 10.49 -7.73 -1.99
N GLU A 62 11.56 -8.53 -2.13
CA GLU A 62 11.77 -9.73 -1.31
C GLU A 62 11.77 -9.41 0.18
N LYS A 63 12.54 -8.39 0.60
CA LYS A 63 12.59 -7.97 2.01
C LYS A 63 11.26 -7.40 2.50
N MET A 64 10.61 -6.59 1.66
CA MET A 64 9.32 -5.98 2.00
C MET A 64 8.20 -7.02 2.12
N LEU A 65 8.10 -7.94 1.16
CA LEU A 65 7.05 -8.97 1.11
C LEU A 65 7.34 -10.14 2.05
N GLY A 66 8.61 -10.39 2.37
CA GLY A 66 9.04 -11.34 3.39
C GLY A 66 8.81 -10.86 4.83
N GLY A 67 8.52 -9.56 5.02
CA GLY A 67 8.34 -8.97 6.36
C GLY A 67 9.66 -8.70 7.10
N ASP A 68 10.79 -8.73 6.39
CA ASP A 68 12.12 -8.48 6.99
C ASP A 68 12.33 -6.99 7.32
N LEU A 69 11.67 -6.10 6.59
CA LEU A 69 11.82 -4.65 6.72
C LEU A 69 10.51 -3.91 6.46
N ASP A 70 10.16 -2.99 7.36
CA ASP A 70 9.05 -2.06 7.17
C ASP A 70 9.35 -1.02 6.09
N MET A 71 8.32 -0.53 5.39
CA MET A 71 8.49 0.47 4.32
C MET A 71 9.21 1.74 4.79
N GLN A 72 8.95 2.16 6.04
CA GLN A 72 9.57 3.34 6.66
C GLN A 72 11.06 3.16 6.96
N SER A 73 11.57 1.92 6.97
CA SER A 73 12.98 1.62 7.22
C SER A 73 13.87 1.81 5.98
N PHE A 74 13.26 1.92 4.79
CA PHE A 74 14.00 2.05 3.55
C PHE A 74 14.40 3.51 3.27
N PRO A 75 15.62 3.76 2.75
CA PRO A 75 15.99 5.06 2.24
C PRO A 75 15.05 5.51 1.12
N ALA A 76 14.71 6.80 1.08
CA ALA A 76 13.85 7.37 0.04
C ALA A 76 14.36 7.10 -1.39
N ALA A 77 15.69 7.05 -1.58
CA ALA A 77 16.30 6.73 -2.87
C ALA A 77 15.95 5.30 -3.35
N ASP A 78 15.86 4.33 -2.45
CA ASP A 78 15.49 2.95 -2.79
C ASP A 78 14.00 2.85 -3.11
N LEU A 79 13.14 3.59 -2.40
CA LEU A 79 11.70 3.69 -2.71
C LEU A 79 11.48 4.25 -4.12
N ILE A 80 12.15 5.36 -4.47
CA ILE A 80 12.05 5.97 -5.80
C ILE A 80 12.55 5.02 -6.88
N ALA A 81 13.67 4.34 -6.65
CA ALA A 81 14.22 3.39 -7.61
C ALA A 81 13.31 2.16 -7.83
N ALA A 82 12.60 1.71 -6.79
CA ALA A 82 11.66 0.59 -6.87
C ALA A 82 10.32 0.95 -7.54
N GLN A 83 9.98 2.25 -7.65
CA GLN A 83 8.70 2.71 -8.18
C GLN A 83 8.39 2.16 -9.58
N ALA A 84 9.40 2.09 -10.46
CA ALA A 84 9.23 1.60 -11.83
C ALA A 84 8.88 0.10 -11.89
N ASP A 85 9.27 -0.66 -10.87
CA ASP A 85 9.05 -2.11 -10.79
C ASP A 85 7.66 -2.48 -10.26
N ILE A 86 6.94 -1.54 -9.61
CA ILE A 86 5.59 -1.78 -9.05
C ILE A 86 4.64 -2.35 -10.11
N ARG A 87 4.73 -1.88 -11.36
CA ARG A 87 3.89 -2.36 -12.47
C ARG A 87 4.11 -3.83 -12.84
N HIS A 88 5.21 -4.44 -12.38
CA HIS A 88 5.57 -5.83 -12.63
C HIS A 88 5.12 -6.76 -11.49
N LEU A 89 4.60 -6.20 -10.39
CA LEU A 89 4.08 -6.97 -9.28
C LEU A 89 2.69 -7.54 -9.62
N SER A 90 2.42 -8.73 -9.08
CA SER A 90 1.10 -9.34 -9.13
C SER A 90 0.10 -8.57 -8.26
N LEU A 91 -1.19 -8.79 -8.50
CA LEU A 91 -2.25 -8.21 -7.67
C LEU A 91 -2.10 -8.60 -6.19
N ALA A 92 -1.71 -9.85 -5.90
CA ALA A 92 -1.50 -10.32 -4.53
C ALA A 92 -0.37 -9.52 -3.83
N GLN A 93 0.75 -9.31 -4.52
CA GLN A 93 1.87 -8.51 -4.01
C GLN A 93 1.46 -7.05 -3.79
N LEU A 94 0.73 -6.45 -4.73
CA LEU A 94 0.24 -5.07 -4.59
C LEU A 94 -0.73 -4.91 -3.41
N LEU A 95 -1.67 -5.85 -3.26
CA LEU A 95 -2.62 -5.85 -2.15
C LEU A 95 -1.92 -6.06 -0.81
N PHE A 96 -0.91 -6.93 -0.76
CA PHE A 96 -0.11 -7.13 0.45
C PHE A 96 0.60 -5.85 0.89
N ILE A 97 1.31 -5.19 -0.03
CA ILE A 97 2.00 -3.93 0.24
C ILE A 97 0.99 -2.86 0.66
N ARG A 98 -0.13 -2.74 -0.07
CA ARG A 98 -1.16 -1.74 0.22
C ARG A 98 -1.76 -1.97 1.60
N CYS A 99 -2.23 -3.18 1.90
CA CYS A 99 -2.92 -3.51 3.15
C CYS A 99 -2.00 -3.39 4.37
N GLY A 100 -0.73 -3.78 4.25
CA GLY A 100 0.26 -3.62 5.32
C GLY A 100 0.58 -2.15 5.65
N ASN A 101 0.26 -1.22 4.75
CA ASN A 101 0.54 0.21 4.91
C ASN A 101 -0.74 1.07 4.86
N LEU A 102 -1.91 0.49 5.18
CA LEU A 102 -3.17 1.24 5.34
C LEU A 102 -3.16 1.99 6.67
N GLU A 103 -2.45 3.11 6.73
CA GLU A 103 -2.67 4.11 7.79
C GLU A 103 -3.84 5.00 7.37
N PHE A 104 -4.94 4.90 8.12
CA PHE A 104 -5.98 5.92 8.09
C PHE A 104 -6.05 6.51 9.49
N ASN A 105 -5.98 7.84 9.54
CA ASN A 105 -5.83 8.64 10.74
C ASN A 105 -7.11 9.42 10.98
#